data_AF-A0A9J5ZWE0-F1
#
_entry.id   AF-A0A9J5ZWE0-F1
#
_cell.length_a   1.000
_cell.length_b   1.000
_cell.length_c   1.000
_cell.angle_alpha   90.00
_cell.angle_beta   90.00
_cell.angle_gamma   90.00
#
_symmetry.space_group_name_H-M   'P 1'
#
loop_
_entity.id
_entity.type
_entity.pdbx_description
1 polymer ?
#
loop_
_entity_poly.entity_id
_entity_poly.type
_entity_poly.pdbx_seq_one_letter_code
_entity_poly.pdbx_strand_id
1 'polypeptide(L)'
;MHFFRLLNNEKDFVFNTEEPNKIILQYFGVEKAITKSQLVEKFANKVWGDNDDDAVKFAILFYIHSFILSEEPTTTVIDRKDFDLVELGKYIDYPWSKNAFDLLILHLHTKIKHDGKYLITSLGYLTGRQKKISLV
;
A
#
# COMPACT_ATOMS: atom_id res chain seq x y z
N MET A 1 8.24 -14.99 15.81
CA MET A 1 7.62 -14.56 14.53
C MET A 1 8.56 -13.57 13.86
N HIS A 2 9.24 -13.94 12.78
CA HIS A 2 10.18 -13.06 12.06
C HIS A 2 9.51 -12.57 10.76
N PHE A 3 8.79 -11.44 10.83
CA PHE A 3 8.09 -10.80 9.71
C PHE A 3 9.00 -9.95 8.79
N PHE A 4 10.32 -9.93 9.03
CA PHE A 4 11.23 -8.94 8.43
C PHE A 4 12.35 -9.62 7.62
N ARG A 5 11.99 -10.43 6.63
CA ARG A 5 12.98 -10.98 5.68
C ARG A 5 13.25 -9.95 4.58
N LEU A 6 14.40 -9.28 4.66
CA LEU A 6 14.83 -8.25 3.69
C LEU A 6 15.45 -8.82 2.41
N LEU A 7 15.76 -10.12 2.37
CA LEU A 7 16.59 -10.72 1.31
C LEU A 7 15.81 -11.39 0.18
N ASN A 8 14.50 -11.62 0.35
CA ASN A 8 13.70 -12.28 -0.68
C ASN A 8 13.36 -11.29 -1.80
N ASN A 9 13.32 -11.78 -3.04
CA ASN A 9 12.96 -10.97 -4.20
C ASN A 9 11.46 -11.09 -4.45
N GLU A 10 10.77 -9.96 -4.61
CA GLU A 10 9.35 -9.93 -4.91
C GLU A 10 9.00 -10.70 -6.20
N LYS A 11 9.94 -10.78 -7.14
CA LYS A 11 9.77 -11.50 -8.42
C LYS A 11 9.64 -13.02 -8.25
N ASP A 12 10.02 -13.56 -7.11
CA ASP A 12 9.93 -15.00 -6.84
C ASP A 12 8.48 -15.42 -6.49
N PHE A 13 7.58 -14.45 -6.30
CA PHE A 13 6.19 -14.65 -5.94
C PHE A 13 5.30 -14.51 -7.18
N VAL A 14 5.15 -15.61 -7.92
CA VAL A 14 4.25 -15.71 -9.09
C VAL A 14 2.98 -16.46 -8.68
N PHE A 15 1.82 -15.92 -9.07
CA PHE A 15 0.51 -16.45 -8.74
C PHE A 15 -0.28 -16.79 -10.01
N ASN A 16 -1.08 -17.85 -9.94
CA ASN A 16 -2.04 -18.15 -11.00
C ASN A 16 -3.20 -17.15 -10.91
N THR A 17 -3.30 -16.25 -11.88
CA THR A 17 -4.37 -15.25 -11.91
C THR A 17 -5.67 -15.77 -12.54
N GLU A 18 -5.67 -16.96 -13.14
CA GLU A 18 -6.86 -17.57 -13.76
C GLU A 18 -7.87 -18.07 -12.72
N GLU A 19 -7.40 -18.63 -11.62
CA GLU A 19 -8.25 -19.10 -10.54
C GLU A 19 -8.64 -17.94 -9.62
N PRO A 20 -9.91 -17.76 -9.25
CA PRO A 20 -10.30 -16.68 -8.35
C PRO A 20 -9.77 -16.90 -6.92
N ASN A 21 -9.30 -15.84 -6.27
CA ASN A 21 -8.93 -15.89 -4.86
C ASN A 21 -10.18 -16.11 -3.98
N LYS A 22 -10.13 -17.07 -3.06
CA LYS A 22 -11.27 -17.45 -2.22
C LYS A 22 -11.77 -16.31 -1.33
N ILE A 23 -10.86 -15.57 -0.67
CA ILE A 23 -11.23 -14.44 0.20
C ILE A 23 -11.96 -13.37 -0.61
N ILE A 24 -11.41 -13.03 -1.78
CA ILE A 24 -12.02 -12.05 -2.69
C ILE A 24 -13.42 -12.49 -3.09
N LEU A 25 -13.54 -13.71 -3.62
CA LEU A 25 -14.80 -14.23 -4.14
C LEU A 25 -15.88 -14.31 -3.05
N GLN A 26 -15.51 -14.73 -1.84
CA GLN A 26 -16.44 -14.98 -0.74
C GLN A 26 -16.89 -13.71 -0.02
N TYR A 27 -16.01 -12.72 0.17
CA TYR A 27 -16.28 -11.58 1.06
C TYR A 27 -16.40 -10.23 0.35
N PHE A 28 -15.82 -10.12 -0.85
CA PHE A 28 -15.80 -8.89 -1.64
C PHE A 28 -16.59 -9.01 -2.95
N GLY A 29 -16.91 -10.23 -3.37
CA GLY A 29 -17.64 -10.51 -4.60
C GLY A 29 -16.75 -10.39 -5.84
N VAL A 30 -17.37 -10.25 -7.01
CA VAL A 30 -16.69 -10.23 -8.32
C VAL A 30 -16.24 -8.80 -8.70
N GLU A 31 -16.20 -7.86 -7.75
CA GLU A 31 -15.76 -6.49 -8.03
C GLU A 31 -14.29 -6.46 -8.49
N LYS A 32 -13.99 -5.60 -9.47
CA LYS A 32 -12.68 -5.55 -10.14
C LYS A 32 -11.55 -4.98 -9.27
N ALA A 33 -11.86 -4.20 -8.24
CA ALA A 33 -10.86 -3.52 -7.43
C ALA A 33 -11.35 -3.42 -5.98
N ILE A 34 -10.55 -3.94 -5.06
CA ILE A 34 -10.86 -3.90 -3.62
C ILE A 34 -10.07 -2.77 -2.99
N THR A 35 -10.74 -1.87 -2.30
CA THR A 35 -10.08 -0.74 -1.62
C THR A 35 -9.72 -1.08 -0.18
N LYS A 36 -8.75 -0.35 0.37
CA LYS A 36 -8.42 -0.41 1.80
C LYS A 36 -9.63 -0.11 2.68
N SER A 37 -10.50 0.83 2.29
CA SER A 37 -11.74 1.10 3.05
C SER A 37 -12.67 -0.11 3.12
N GLN A 38 -12.85 -0.83 2.01
CA GLN A 38 -13.66 -2.06 1.98
C GLN A 38 -13.05 -3.13 2.89
N LEU A 39 -11.72 -3.31 2.87
CA LEU A 39 -11.05 -4.24 3.78
C LEU A 39 -11.30 -3.86 5.25
N VAL A 40 -11.14 -2.59 5.62
CA VAL A 40 -11.35 -2.10 6.99
C VAL A 40 -12.80 -2.30 7.43
N GLU A 41 -13.77 -2.02 6.57
CA GLU A 41 -15.20 -2.23 6.85
C GLU A 41 -15.50 -3.71 7.09
N LYS A 42 -15.04 -4.60 6.21
CA LYS A 42 -15.23 -6.05 6.35
C LYS A 42 -14.55 -6.59 7.61
N PHE A 43 -13.37 -6.05 7.95
CA PHE A 43 -12.67 -6.37 9.19
C PHE A 43 -13.46 -5.95 10.43
N ALA A 44 -13.95 -4.72 10.48
CA ALA A 44 -14.73 -4.20 11.60
C ALA A 44 -16.04 -4.99 11.79
N ASN A 45 -16.69 -5.38 10.69
CA ASN A 45 -17.91 -6.16 10.70
C ASN A 45 -17.70 -7.66 10.97
N LYS A 46 -16.45 -8.12 11.08
CA LYS A 46 -16.08 -9.53 11.32
C LYS A 46 -16.85 -10.50 10.40
N VAL A 47 -16.84 -10.20 9.10
CA VAL A 47 -17.67 -10.92 8.11
C VAL A 47 -17.39 -12.42 7.99
N TRP A 48 -16.25 -12.88 8.53
CA TRP A 48 -15.87 -14.29 8.60
C TRP A 48 -16.67 -15.12 9.62
N GLY A 49 -17.41 -14.48 10.54
CA GLY A 49 -18.19 -15.20 11.56
C GLY A 49 -17.30 -16.10 12.42
N ASP A 50 -17.63 -17.39 12.47
CA ASP A 50 -16.90 -18.40 13.25
C ASP A 50 -15.75 -19.07 12.47
N ASN A 51 -15.40 -18.57 11.27
CA ASN A 51 -14.27 -19.10 10.52
C ASN A 51 -12.95 -18.46 10.98
N ASP A 52 -12.29 -19.11 11.94
CA ASP A 52 -11.01 -18.66 12.50
C ASP A 52 -9.88 -18.57 11.47
N ASP A 53 -9.85 -19.46 10.46
CA ASP A 53 -8.82 -19.43 9.41
C ASP A 53 -8.93 -18.14 8.59
N ASP A 54 -10.14 -17.80 8.14
CA ASP A 54 -10.38 -16.57 7.41
C ASP A 54 -10.22 -15.34 8.32
N ALA A 55 -10.56 -15.43 9.61
CA ALA A 55 -10.30 -14.38 10.61
C ALA A 55 -8.82 -13.99 10.67
N VAL A 56 -7.93 -14.99 10.72
CA VAL A 56 -6.48 -14.78 10.76
C VAL A 56 -6.00 -14.12 9.47
N LYS A 57 -6.48 -14.57 8.31
CA LYS A 57 -6.13 -13.98 7.01
C LYS A 57 -6.56 -12.51 6.92
N PHE A 58 -7.77 -12.19 7.38
CA PHE A 58 -8.26 -10.82 7.47
C PHE A 58 -7.40 -9.97 8.41
N ALA A 59 -6.97 -10.51 9.56
CA ALA A 59 -6.09 -9.81 10.49
C ALA A 59 -4.72 -9.50 9.87
N ILE A 60 -4.16 -10.45 9.10
CA ILE A 60 -2.88 -10.25 8.40
C ILE A 60 -3.01 -9.17 7.32
N LEU A 61 -4.05 -9.24 6.48
CA LEU A 61 -4.32 -8.21 5.45
C LEU A 61 -4.50 -6.84 6.09
N PHE A 62 -5.33 -6.75 7.13
CA PHE A 62 -5.55 -5.51 7.86
C PHE A 62 -4.25 -4.95 8.44
N TYR A 63 -3.41 -5.81 9.02
CA TYR A 63 -2.13 -5.41 9.60
C TYR A 63 -1.16 -4.84 8.54
N ILE A 64 -1.01 -5.54 7.41
CA ILE A 64 -0.14 -5.12 6.30
C ILE A 64 -0.55 -3.74 5.76
N HIS A 65 -1.83 -3.57 5.40
CA HIS A 65 -2.29 -2.34 4.75
C HIS A 65 -2.49 -1.17 5.71
N SER A 66 -2.75 -1.44 7.00
CA SER A 66 -2.95 -0.37 7.99
C SER A 66 -1.65 0.09 8.62
N PHE A 67 -0.71 -0.82 8.90
CA PHE A 67 0.49 -0.50 9.67
C PHE A 67 1.79 -0.60 8.87
N ILE A 68 1.95 -1.61 8.01
CA ILE A 68 3.22 -1.79 7.30
C ILE A 68 3.33 -0.81 6.13
N LEU A 69 2.34 -0.82 5.24
CA LEU A 69 2.32 0.07 4.09
C LEU A 69 1.83 1.46 4.48
N SER A 70 0.88 1.53 5.44
CA SER A 70 0.34 2.77 6.03
C SER A 70 -0.03 3.83 4.97
N GLU A 71 -0.49 3.41 3.79
CA GLU A 71 -0.83 4.34 2.71
C GLU A 71 -2.13 5.08 3.03
N GLU A 72 -2.09 6.41 2.92
CA GLU A 72 -3.27 7.29 2.78
C GLU A 72 -3.35 7.69 1.30
N PRO A 73 -4.48 7.50 0.60
CA PRO A 73 -5.85 7.55 1.11
C PRO A 73 -6.51 6.19 1.34
N THR A 74 -7.63 6.16 2.06
CA THR A 74 -8.48 4.97 2.24
C THR A 74 -9.03 4.39 0.93
N THR A 75 -8.91 5.14 -0.18
CA THR A 75 -9.27 4.75 -1.55
C THR A 75 -8.18 3.93 -2.25
N THR A 76 -7.02 3.71 -1.63
CA THR A 76 -5.97 2.86 -2.22
C THR A 76 -6.52 1.49 -2.54
N VAL A 77 -6.33 1.07 -3.79
CA VAL A 77 -6.69 -0.26 -4.27
C VAL A 77 -5.63 -1.24 -3.83
N ILE A 78 -6.05 -2.30 -3.17
CA ILE A 78 -5.18 -3.40 -2.75
C ILE A 78 -4.93 -4.30 -3.96
N ASP A 79 -3.67 -4.62 -4.22
CA ASP A 79 -3.30 -5.55 -5.28
C ASP A 79 -3.81 -6.95 -4.91
N ARG A 80 -4.42 -7.64 -5.88
CA ARG A 80 -4.84 -9.03 -5.74
C ARG A 80 -3.70 -9.92 -5.22
N LYS A 81 -2.45 -9.63 -5.62
CA LYS A 81 -1.25 -10.32 -5.14
C LYS A 81 -1.19 -10.43 -3.61
N ASP A 82 -1.64 -9.40 -2.90
CA ASP A 82 -1.57 -9.38 -1.43
C ASP A 82 -2.57 -10.36 -0.82
N PHE A 83 -3.74 -10.53 -1.44
CA PHE A 83 -4.70 -11.58 -1.08
C PHE A 83 -4.16 -12.98 -1.40
N ASP A 84 -3.50 -13.16 -2.54
CA ASP A 84 -2.93 -14.45 -2.93
C ASP A 84 -1.75 -14.85 -2.01
N LEU A 85 -0.94 -13.89 -1.57
CA LEU A 85 0.11 -14.08 -0.57
C LEU A 85 -0.45 -14.60 0.76
N VAL A 86 -1.57 -14.04 1.21
CA VAL A 86 -2.20 -14.42 2.48
C VAL A 86 -2.91 -15.76 2.36
N GLU A 87 -3.66 -15.99 1.29
CA GLU A 87 -4.39 -17.25 1.06
C GLU A 87 -3.43 -18.45 0.95
N LEU A 88 -2.29 -18.28 0.29
CA LEU A 88 -1.27 -19.32 0.15
C LEU A 88 -0.30 -19.41 1.35
N GLY A 89 -0.48 -18.58 2.38
CA GLY A 89 0.42 -18.54 3.54
C GLY A 89 1.83 -18.02 3.25
N LYS A 90 2.08 -17.50 2.05
CA LYS A 90 3.39 -17.00 1.59
C LYS A 90 3.72 -15.59 2.09
N TYR A 91 2.76 -14.91 2.72
CA TYR A 91 2.93 -13.57 3.29
C TYR A 91 4.11 -13.46 4.27
N ILE A 92 4.48 -14.53 4.98
CA ILE A 92 5.60 -14.49 5.95
C ILE A 92 6.96 -14.38 5.28
N ASP A 93 7.07 -14.91 4.05
CA ASP A 93 8.31 -14.91 3.28
C ASP A 93 8.41 -13.70 2.36
N TYR A 94 7.32 -12.96 2.14
CA TYR A 94 7.31 -11.79 1.28
C TYR A 94 8.05 -10.62 1.94
N PRO A 95 8.87 -9.85 1.18
CA PRO A 95 9.73 -8.80 1.75
C PRO A 95 8.97 -7.49 2.05
N TRP A 96 7.88 -7.55 2.84
CA TRP A 96 7.02 -6.39 3.15
C TRP A 96 7.78 -5.18 3.66
N SER A 97 8.83 -5.40 4.45
CA SER A 97 9.66 -4.35 5.01
C SER A 97 10.35 -3.53 3.93
N LYS A 98 10.82 -4.19 2.86
CA LYS A 98 11.45 -3.51 1.73
C LYS A 98 10.45 -2.57 1.05
N ASN A 99 9.23 -3.04 0.79
CA ASN A 99 8.16 -2.22 0.21
C ASN A 99 7.85 -1.01 1.10
N ALA A 100 7.74 -1.21 2.41
CA ALA A 100 7.51 -0.14 3.36
C ALA A 100 8.66 0.90 3.36
N PHE A 101 9.91 0.45 3.30
CA PHE A 101 11.07 1.35 3.17
C PHE A 101 11.05 2.12 1.85
N ASP A 102 10.77 1.45 0.73
CA ASP A 102 10.69 2.09 -0.58
C ASP A 102 9.57 3.15 -0.62
N LEU A 103 8.41 2.85 -0.04
CA LEU A 103 7.32 3.80 0.15
C LEU A 103 7.73 4.99 1.02
N LEU A 104 8.42 4.75 2.14
CA LEU A 104 8.90 5.81 3.03
C LEU A 104 9.85 6.75 2.29
N ILE A 105 10.84 6.20 1.57
CA ILE A 105 11.81 6.96 0.79
C ILE A 105 11.11 7.77 -0.30
N LEU A 106 10.11 7.20 -0.98
CA LEU A 106 9.30 7.90 -1.98
C LEU A 106 8.56 9.11 -1.37
N HIS A 107 7.91 8.93 -0.22
CA HIS A 107 7.22 10.01 0.48
C HIS A 107 8.17 11.11 0.93
N LEU A 108 9.34 10.75 1.47
CA LEU A 108 10.38 11.70 1.86
C LEU A 108 10.90 12.50 0.65
N HIS A 109 11.20 11.83 -0.45
CA HIS A 109 11.63 12.51 -1.68
C HIS A 109 10.56 13.47 -2.22
N THR A 110 9.30 13.06 -2.17
CA THR A 110 8.17 13.89 -2.62
C THR A 110 8.05 15.14 -1.75
N LYS A 111 8.11 14.97 -0.43
CA LYS A 111 8.06 16.09 0.53
C LYS A 111 9.25 17.03 0.39
N ILE A 112 10.47 16.51 0.27
CA ILE A 112 11.68 17.32 0.08
C ILE A 112 11.63 18.10 -1.25
N LYS A 113 11.17 17.49 -2.34
CA LYS A 113 11.01 18.18 -3.63
C LYS A 113 9.93 19.27 -3.56
N HIS A 114 8.84 19.02 -2.84
CA HIS A 114 7.80 19.99 -2.59
C HIS A 114 8.37 21.17 -1.79
N ASP A 115 8.98 20.94 -0.64
CA ASP A 115 9.51 21.97 0.27
C ASP A 115 10.72 22.71 -0.32
N GLY A 116 11.57 22.03 -1.09
CA GLY A 116 12.68 22.63 -1.83
C GLY A 116 12.21 23.62 -2.91
N LYS A 117 11.04 23.41 -3.52
CA LYS A 117 10.43 24.42 -4.41
C LYS A 117 10.04 25.68 -3.65
N TYR A 118 9.53 25.59 -2.42
CA TYR A 118 9.23 26.78 -1.62
C TYR A 118 10.51 27.51 -1.22
N LEU A 119 11.57 26.81 -0.82
CA LEU A 119 12.84 27.46 -0.48
C LEU A 119 13.46 28.19 -1.68
N ILE A 120 13.46 27.59 -2.87
CA ILE A 120 13.94 28.23 -4.11
C ILE A 120 13.04 29.40 -4.52
N THR A 121 11.73 29.26 -4.37
CA THR A 121 10.75 30.30 -4.71
C THR A 121 10.87 31.49 -3.75
N SER A 122 10.91 31.25 -2.44
CA SER A 122 11.11 32.26 -1.39
C SER A 122 12.49 32.92 -1.48
N LEU A 123 13.57 32.17 -1.77
CA LEU A 123 14.88 32.77 -2.06
C LEU A 123 14.85 33.60 -3.35
N GLY A 124 14.10 33.20 -4.38
CA GLY A 124 13.90 33.99 -5.60
C GLY A 124 13.20 35.33 -5.34
N TYR A 125 12.22 35.35 -4.44
CA TYR A 125 11.55 36.58 -3.98
C TYR A 125 12.47 37.45 -3.11
N LEU A 126 13.26 36.85 -2.22
CA LEU A 126 14.20 37.58 -1.34
C LEU A 126 15.46 38.06 -2.07
N THR A 127 15.89 37.39 -3.13
CA THR A 127 17.06 37.77 -3.96
C THR A 127 16.71 38.70 -5.12
N GLY A 128 15.46 39.16 -5.22
CA GLY A 128 15.07 40.25 -6.13
C GLY A 128 15.14 39.94 -7.62
N ARG A 129 15.16 38.67 -8.05
CA ARG A 129 15.04 38.34 -9.49
C ARG A 129 13.58 38.36 -9.94
N GLN A 130 13.03 39.56 -10.09
CA GLN A 130 11.80 39.78 -10.87
C GLN A 130 12.12 39.45 -12.34
N LYS A 131 11.52 38.38 -12.89
CA LYS A 131 11.49 38.20 -14.35
C LYS A 131 10.72 39.39 -14.93
N LYS A 132 11.46 40.27 -15.60
CA LYS A 132 10.92 41.39 -16.38
C LYS A 132 10.00 40.79 -17.45
N ILE A 133 8.69 40.89 -17.24
CA ILE A 133 7.69 40.63 -18.27
C ILE A 133 7.77 41.83 -19.21
N SER A 134 8.44 41.69 -20.35
CA SER A 134 8.33 42.66 -21.44
C SER A 134 7.03 42.39 -22.17
N LEU A 135 6.04 43.25 -21.98
CA LEU A 135 4.95 43.42 -22.93
C LEU A 135 5.49 44.21 -24.13
N VAL A 136 5.45 43.58 -25.30
CA VAL A 136 5.28 44.23 -26.60
C VAL A 136 4.22 43.44 -27.34
#